data_AF-A0A1M6D729-F1
#
_entry.id   AF-A0A1M6D729-F1
#
_cell.length_a   1.000
_cell.length_b   1.000
_cell.length_c   1.000
_cell.angle_alpha   90.00
_cell.angle_beta   90.00
_cell.angle_gamma   90.00
#
_symmetry.space_group_name_H-M   'P 1'
#
loop_
_entity.id
_entity.type
_entity.pdbx_description
1 polymer ?
#
loop_
_entity_poly.entity_id
_entity_poly.type
_entity_poly.pdbx_seq_one_letter_code
_entity_poly.pdbx_strand_id
1 'polypeptide(L)'
;MRWIFMFLIFSPTLLASQTISGVIYSEENKLEYISVTNITQGLKTQSTKDGYFSINAIENDTLLFSSSLYINKKITVTALHFKEKLIVELETPVNELEEVYITNTTFNEKEYSLKLKKQFLYDIEHNPQEYVKPASGYVDFMKIFKDAKKYLGKNKKTITIEKPEYLSFEEINKVLLKQNNQEERIVDIIEISEESYYLFIDFCIGKIEKHLLDDKNYFLLLDKMFNLAKEFK
;
A
#
# COMPACT_ATOMS: atom_id res chain seq x y z
N MET A 1 -11.73 -60.39 37.84
CA MET A 1 -10.91 -60.67 36.64
C MET A 1 -11.74 -60.65 35.35
N ARG A 2 -12.43 -59.55 35.01
CA ARG A 2 -13.25 -59.49 33.76
C ARG A 2 -13.29 -58.10 33.10
N TRP A 3 -12.44 -57.17 33.56
CA TRP A 3 -12.45 -55.76 33.15
C TRP A 3 -11.06 -55.30 32.64
N ILE A 4 -10.21 -56.24 32.22
CA ILE A 4 -8.86 -55.94 31.68
C ILE A 4 -8.80 -55.96 30.14
N PHE A 5 -9.90 -56.29 29.46
CA PHE A 5 -9.94 -56.45 28.00
C PHE A 5 -10.55 -55.27 27.22
N MET A 6 -10.91 -54.16 27.88
CA MET A 6 -11.61 -53.03 27.25
C MET A 6 -10.73 -51.78 27.07
N PHE A 7 -9.41 -51.94 26.93
CA PHE A 7 -8.48 -50.82 26.73
C PHE A 7 -7.62 -50.94 25.45
N LEU A 8 -7.99 -51.81 24.51
CA LEU A 8 -7.20 -52.11 23.30
C LEU A 8 -7.88 -51.76 21.98
N ILE A 9 -8.77 -50.75 21.94
CA ILE A 9 -9.45 -50.34 20.69
C ILE A 9 -9.31 -48.83 20.41
N PHE A 10 -8.67 -48.05 21.28
CA PHE A 10 -8.39 -46.63 21.01
C PHE A 10 -6.93 -46.42 20.60
N SER A 11 -6.46 -47.15 19.59
CA SER A 11 -5.28 -46.70 18.85
C SER A 11 -5.76 -45.63 17.88
N PRO A 12 -5.32 -44.35 17.98
CA PRO A 12 -5.53 -43.41 16.89
C PRO A 12 -4.84 -44.01 15.67
N THR A 13 -5.61 -44.37 14.64
CA THR A 13 -5.05 -44.76 13.35
C THR A 13 -4.28 -43.55 12.84
N LEU A 14 -2.95 -43.58 13.01
CA LEU A 14 -2.04 -42.63 12.37
C LEU A 14 -2.25 -42.81 10.87
N LEU A 15 -3.05 -41.92 10.28
CA LEU A 15 -3.16 -41.82 8.83
C LEU A 15 -1.75 -41.53 8.31
N ALA A 16 -1.15 -42.51 7.63
CA ALA A 16 0.20 -42.37 7.13
C ALA A 16 0.21 -41.31 6.03
N SER A 17 0.90 -40.20 6.28
CA SER A 17 1.13 -39.15 5.29
C SER A 17 1.96 -39.72 4.14
N GLN A 18 1.47 -39.56 2.91
CA GLN A 18 2.10 -40.06 1.70
C GLN A 18 2.67 -38.89 0.89
N THR A 19 3.74 -39.13 0.13
CA THR A 19 4.39 -38.09 -0.65
C THR A 19 3.66 -37.86 -1.98
N ILE A 20 3.27 -36.63 -2.24
CA ILE A 20 2.77 -36.14 -3.52
C ILE A 20 3.92 -35.42 -4.22
N SER A 21 4.13 -35.75 -5.49
CA SER A 21 5.10 -35.07 -6.35
C SER A 21 4.42 -34.51 -7.59
N GLY A 22 4.91 -33.40 -8.08
CA GLY A 22 4.29 -32.71 -9.21
C GLY A 22 5.20 -31.70 -9.88
N VAL A 23 4.65 -31.01 -10.88
CA VAL A 23 5.31 -29.92 -11.60
C VAL A 23 4.39 -28.71 -11.65
N ILE A 24 4.97 -27.53 -11.50
CA ILE A 24 4.27 -26.25 -11.52
C ILE A 24 4.71 -25.48 -12.77
N TYR A 25 3.76 -24.97 -13.53
CA TYR A 25 4.01 -24.12 -14.69
C TYR A 25 3.03 -22.93 -14.75
N SER A 26 3.35 -21.95 -15.58
CA SER A 26 2.45 -20.89 -16.03
C SER A 26 2.63 -20.76 -17.53
N GLU A 27 1.53 -20.80 -18.28
CA GLU A 27 1.56 -20.82 -19.75
C GLU A 27 2.51 -21.92 -20.26
N GLU A 28 3.66 -21.56 -20.83
CA GLU A 28 4.65 -22.51 -21.37
C GLU A 28 5.88 -22.70 -20.47
N ASN A 29 5.97 -21.98 -19.34
CA ASN A 29 7.17 -21.94 -18.50
C ASN A 29 7.00 -22.69 -17.18
N LYS A 30 8.00 -23.53 -16.83
CA LYS A 30 8.08 -24.18 -15.52
C LYS A 30 8.50 -23.18 -14.45
N LEU A 31 7.88 -23.24 -13.27
CA LEU A 31 8.03 -22.22 -12.23
C LEU A 31 8.91 -22.68 -11.07
N GLU A 32 10.06 -22.01 -10.91
CA GLU A 32 10.92 -22.15 -9.73
C GLU A 32 10.40 -21.32 -8.55
N TYR A 33 10.80 -21.69 -7.33
CA TYR A 33 10.58 -20.92 -6.10
C TYR A 33 9.12 -20.74 -5.65
N ILE A 34 8.18 -21.48 -6.22
CA ILE A 34 6.78 -21.47 -5.78
C ILE A 34 6.67 -22.16 -4.43
N SER A 35 6.06 -21.48 -3.47
CA SER A 35 5.80 -22.03 -2.14
C SER A 35 4.62 -23.00 -2.21
N VAL A 36 4.84 -24.24 -1.76
CA VAL A 36 3.83 -25.28 -1.68
C VAL A 36 3.60 -25.60 -0.21
N THR A 37 2.40 -25.32 0.29
CA THR A 37 2.05 -25.48 1.71
C THR A 37 0.87 -26.42 1.85
N ASN A 38 1.02 -27.51 2.58
CA ASN A 38 -0.10 -28.28 3.09
C ASN A 38 -0.68 -27.53 4.30
N ILE A 39 -1.78 -26.81 4.10
CA ILE A 39 -2.37 -25.97 5.15
C ILE A 39 -3.05 -26.79 6.26
N THR A 40 -3.44 -28.04 5.96
CA THR A 40 -4.08 -28.93 6.93
C THR A 40 -3.05 -29.49 7.92
N GLN A 41 -1.87 -29.87 7.44
CA GLN A 41 -0.80 -30.43 8.28
C GLN A 41 0.29 -29.43 8.68
N GLY A 42 0.28 -28.21 8.12
CA GLY A 42 1.31 -27.19 8.37
C GLY A 42 2.68 -27.53 7.76
N LEU A 43 2.72 -28.39 6.74
CA LEU A 43 3.97 -28.74 6.04
C LEU A 43 4.23 -27.79 4.89
N LYS A 44 5.49 -27.47 4.62
CA LYS A 44 5.88 -26.53 3.57
C LYS A 44 7.08 -27.05 2.78
N THR A 45 7.06 -26.83 1.48
CA THR A 45 8.17 -27.06 0.56
C THR A 45 8.19 -25.98 -0.52
N GLN A 46 9.14 -26.05 -1.44
CA GLN A 46 9.27 -25.12 -2.55
C GLN A 46 9.56 -25.88 -3.85
N SER A 47 9.12 -25.34 -4.99
CA SER A 47 9.49 -25.90 -6.29
C SER A 47 10.95 -25.67 -6.64
N THR A 48 11.53 -26.66 -7.31
CA THR A 48 12.91 -26.64 -7.83
C THR A 48 13.03 -25.80 -9.10
N LYS A 49 14.27 -25.59 -9.58
CA LYS A 49 14.60 -24.92 -10.87
C LYS A 49 13.78 -25.40 -12.05
N ASP A 50 13.49 -26.70 -12.07
CA ASP A 50 12.75 -27.34 -13.14
C ASP A 50 11.24 -27.44 -12.83
N GLY A 51 10.73 -26.64 -11.89
CA GLY A 51 9.32 -26.57 -11.52
C GLY A 51 8.79 -27.76 -10.72
N TYR A 52 9.63 -28.75 -10.37
CA TYR A 52 9.17 -29.92 -9.62
C TYR A 52 9.06 -29.62 -8.12
N PHE A 53 8.05 -30.20 -7.47
CA PHE A 53 7.89 -30.17 -6.02
C PHE A 53 7.58 -31.56 -5.47
N SER A 54 7.81 -31.72 -4.16
CA SER A 54 7.46 -32.94 -3.43
C SER A 54 7.07 -32.60 -1.99
N ILE A 55 5.86 -33.01 -1.56
CA ILE A 55 5.30 -32.69 -0.25
C ILE A 55 4.52 -33.87 0.32
N ASN A 56 4.57 -34.08 1.63
CA ASN A 56 3.76 -35.10 2.29
C ASN A 56 2.33 -34.59 2.56
N ALA A 57 1.34 -35.42 2.28
CA ALA A 57 -0.07 -35.13 2.50
C ALA A 57 -0.90 -36.40 2.71
N ILE A 58 -2.11 -36.21 3.23
CA ILE A 58 -3.15 -37.24 3.38
C ILE A 58 -4.33 -36.86 2.48
N GLU A 59 -5.15 -37.84 2.10
CA GLU A 59 -6.38 -37.58 1.37
C GLU A 59 -7.28 -36.57 2.11
N ASN A 60 -7.88 -35.64 1.36
CA ASN A 60 -8.64 -34.48 1.83
C ASN A 60 -7.82 -33.34 2.46
N ASP A 61 -6.49 -33.41 2.49
CA ASP A 61 -5.68 -32.24 2.81
C ASP A 61 -5.83 -31.15 1.73
N THR A 62 -5.54 -29.91 2.09
CA THR A 62 -5.49 -28.81 1.12
C THR A 62 -4.05 -28.37 0.92
N LEU A 63 -3.62 -28.36 -0.34
CA LEU A 63 -2.35 -27.79 -0.77
C LEU A 63 -2.59 -26.38 -1.30
N LEU A 64 -1.82 -25.42 -0.80
CA LEU A 64 -1.76 -24.04 -1.26
C LEU A 64 -0.46 -23.83 -2.05
N PHE A 65 -0.59 -23.38 -3.28
CA PHE A 65 0.48 -22.94 -4.15
C PHE A 65 0.46 -21.42 -4.20
N SER A 66 1.57 -20.79 -3.79
CA SER A 66 1.62 -19.34 -3.60
C SER A 66 2.94 -18.73 -4.03
N SER A 67 2.88 -17.51 -4.58
CA SER A 67 4.03 -16.69 -4.97
C SER A 67 3.62 -15.22 -4.99
N SER A 68 4.58 -14.30 -5.00
CA SER A 68 4.32 -12.86 -5.16
C SER A 68 3.95 -12.49 -6.60
N LEU A 69 4.24 -13.35 -7.58
CA LEU A 69 4.09 -13.07 -9.01
C LEU A 69 2.88 -13.75 -9.66
N TYR A 70 2.18 -14.62 -8.93
CA TYR A 70 1.13 -15.48 -9.47
C TYR A 70 -0.07 -15.54 -8.52
N ILE A 71 -1.25 -15.76 -9.08
CA ILE A 71 -2.47 -15.95 -8.31
C ILE A 71 -2.37 -17.25 -7.51
N ASN A 72 -2.67 -17.17 -6.21
CA ASN A 72 -2.64 -18.31 -5.30
C ASN A 72 -3.65 -19.39 -5.73
N LYS A 73 -3.23 -20.66 -5.74
CA LYS A 73 -4.08 -21.79 -6.10
C LYS A 73 -4.19 -22.79 -4.96
N LYS A 74 -5.41 -23.27 -4.70
CA LYS A 74 -5.68 -24.32 -3.71
C LYS A 74 -6.14 -25.59 -4.40
N ILE A 75 -5.59 -26.73 -3.99
CA ILE A 75 -5.97 -28.06 -4.49
C ILE A 75 -6.24 -28.98 -3.30
N THR A 76 -7.42 -29.59 -3.29
CA THR A 76 -7.75 -30.66 -2.33
C THR A 76 -7.14 -31.98 -2.79
N VAL A 77 -6.44 -32.66 -1.89
CA VAL A 77 -5.75 -33.90 -2.17
C VAL A 77 -6.75 -35.03 -2.37
N THR A 78 -6.63 -35.75 -3.49
CA THR A 78 -7.41 -36.94 -3.80
C THR A 78 -6.50 -38.16 -3.93
N ALA A 79 -7.07 -39.36 -3.88
CA ALA A 79 -6.32 -40.61 -4.06
C ALA A 79 -5.52 -40.68 -5.38
N LEU A 80 -5.91 -39.93 -6.42
CA LEU A 80 -5.20 -39.89 -7.71
C LEU A 80 -3.84 -39.19 -7.59
N HIS A 81 -3.72 -38.17 -6.73
CA HIS A 81 -2.48 -37.39 -6.58
C HIS A 81 -1.33 -38.18 -5.95
N PHE A 82 -1.60 -39.35 -5.36
CA PHE A 82 -0.58 -40.27 -4.86
C PHE A 82 -0.12 -41.29 -5.92
N LYS A 83 -0.92 -41.47 -6.98
CA LYS A 83 -0.62 -42.43 -8.07
C LYS A 83 0.03 -41.74 -9.25
N GLU A 84 -0.34 -40.49 -9.49
CA GLU A 84 0.08 -39.72 -10.67
C GLU A 84 0.74 -38.41 -10.26
N LYS A 85 1.59 -37.88 -11.14
CA LYS A 85 2.24 -36.58 -10.89
C LYS A 85 1.19 -35.47 -10.97
N LEU A 86 1.13 -34.65 -9.93
CA LEU A 86 0.23 -33.50 -9.90
C LEU A 86 0.76 -32.39 -10.82
N ILE A 87 -0.08 -31.95 -11.74
CA ILE A 87 0.23 -30.89 -12.69
C ILE A 87 -0.51 -29.63 -12.25
N VAL A 88 0.23 -28.55 -11.97
CA VAL A 88 -0.33 -27.31 -11.42
C VAL A 88 0.00 -26.14 -12.33
N GLU A 89 -1.03 -25.59 -12.95
CA GLU A 89 -0.95 -24.34 -13.70
C GLU A 89 -1.31 -23.16 -12.79
N LEU A 90 -0.43 -22.16 -12.70
CA LEU A 90 -0.68 -20.90 -12.02
C LEU A 90 -0.93 -19.79 -13.04
N GLU A 91 -1.87 -18.90 -12.73
CA GLU A 91 -2.21 -17.76 -13.55
C GLU A 91 -1.39 -16.54 -13.11
N THR A 92 -0.98 -15.73 -14.09
CA THR A 92 -0.39 -14.42 -13.83
C THR A 92 -1.50 -13.44 -13.43
N PRO A 93 -1.27 -12.56 -12.44
CA PRO A 93 -2.22 -11.50 -12.15
C PRO A 93 -2.29 -10.56 -13.36
N VAL A 94 -3.47 -10.45 -13.97
CA VAL A 94 -3.71 -9.45 -15.02
C VAL A 94 -3.90 -8.11 -14.32
N ASN A 95 -2.85 -7.30 -14.25
CA ASN A 95 -2.98 -5.90 -13.86
C ASN A 95 -3.65 -5.13 -15.00
N GLU A 96 -4.98 -5.11 -15.02
CA GLU A 96 -5.73 -4.18 -15.85
C GLU A 96 -5.61 -2.78 -15.24
N LEU A 97 -4.75 -1.95 -15.84
CA LEU A 97 -4.71 -0.52 -15.50
C LEU A 97 -6.01 0.12 -15.97
N GLU A 98 -6.72 0.83 -15.09
CA GLU A 98 -7.88 1.63 -15.50
C GLU A 98 -7.45 2.63 -16.60
N GLU A 99 -8.22 2.66 -17.69
CA GLU A 99 -7.98 3.59 -18.80
C GLU A 99 -8.08 5.04 -18.29
N VAL A 100 -6.95 5.76 -18.35
CA VAL A 100 -6.91 7.16 -17.94
C VAL A 100 -7.48 8.01 -19.06
N TYR A 101 -8.69 8.53 -18.86
CA TYR A 101 -9.27 9.53 -19.74
C TYR A 101 -8.52 10.86 -19.60
N ILE A 102 -7.65 11.17 -20.56
CA ILE A 102 -7.10 12.51 -20.71
C ILE A 102 -8.24 13.41 -21.22
N THR A 103 -8.98 14.04 -20.30
CA THR A 103 -9.89 15.12 -20.67
C THR A 103 -9.05 16.25 -21.28
N ASN A 104 -9.44 16.74 -22.46
CA ASN A 104 -8.88 17.94 -23.11
C ASN A 104 -9.26 19.20 -22.30
N THR A 105 -8.85 19.28 -21.04
CA THR A 105 -8.89 20.51 -20.26
C THR A 105 -7.75 21.38 -20.76
N THR A 106 -8.08 22.50 -21.38
CA THR A 106 -7.09 23.50 -21.77
C THR A 106 -6.38 24.02 -20.54
N PHE A 107 -5.07 23.73 -20.42
CA PHE A 107 -4.24 24.26 -19.35
C PHE A 107 -4.12 25.78 -19.48
N ASN A 108 -4.76 26.53 -18.58
CA ASN A 108 -4.66 27.98 -18.54
C ASN A 108 -3.45 28.39 -17.68
N GLU A 109 -2.29 28.48 -18.33
CA GLU A 109 -1.01 28.83 -17.71
C GLU A 109 -1.10 30.08 -16.83
N LYS A 110 -1.82 31.12 -17.28
CA LYS A 110 -1.94 32.39 -16.56
C LYS A 110 -2.69 32.23 -15.25
N GLU A 111 -3.80 31.51 -15.27
CA GLU A 111 -4.60 31.27 -14.08
C GLU A 111 -3.85 30.41 -13.06
N TYR A 112 -3.20 29.35 -13.53
CA TYR A 112 -2.41 28.47 -12.69
C TYR A 112 -1.21 29.20 -12.06
N SER A 113 -0.48 29.98 -12.87
CA SER A 113 0.65 30.80 -12.39
C SER A 113 0.22 31.85 -11.37
N LEU A 114 -0.96 32.45 -11.55
CA LEU A 114 -1.53 33.39 -10.58
C LEU A 114 -1.92 32.71 -9.28
N LYS A 115 -2.53 31.51 -9.35
CA LYS A 115 -2.89 30.71 -8.17
C LYS A 115 -1.64 30.28 -7.39
N LEU A 116 -0.64 29.72 -8.08
CA LEU A 116 0.65 29.36 -7.49
C LEU A 116 1.32 30.56 -6.82
N LYS A 117 1.42 31.70 -7.52
CA LYS A 117 2.01 32.91 -6.96
C LYS A 117 1.30 33.36 -5.68
N LYS A 118 -0.04 33.30 -5.65
CA LYS A 118 -0.82 33.64 -4.45
C LYS A 118 -0.53 32.68 -3.30
N GLN A 119 -0.42 31.38 -3.57
CA GLN A 119 -0.10 30.38 -2.57
C GLN A 119 1.30 30.60 -1.97
N PHE A 120 2.30 30.84 -2.81
CA PHE A 120 3.65 31.20 -2.34
C PHE A 120 3.66 32.46 -1.47
N LEU A 121 2.94 33.52 -1.88
CA LEU A 121 2.88 34.76 -1.11
C LEU A 121 2.18 34.58 0.24
N TYR A 122 1.11 33.80 0.27
CA TYR A 122 0.40 33.45 1.49
C TYR A 122 1.32 32.68 2.45
N ASP A 123 2.06 31.70 1.93
CA ASP A 123 2.96 30.89 2.74
C ASP A 123 4.16 31.68 3.29
N ILE A 124 4.78 32.54 2.47
CA ILE A 124 5.83 33.47 2.93
C ILE A 124 5.33 34.41 4.04
N GLU A 125 4.06 34.83 3.98
CA GLU A 125 3.46 35.72 4.98
C GLU A 125 3.19 35.02 6.32
N HIS A 126 2.81 33.73 6.29
CA HIS A 126 2.42 32.98 7.49
C HIS A 126 3.54 32.12 8.06
N ASN A 127 4.52 31.72 7.24
CA ASN A 127 5.68 30.91 7.61
C ASN A 127 7.03 31.60 7.28
N PRO A 128 7.23 32.89 7.64
CA PRO A 128 8.39 33.67 7.19
C PRO A 128 9.74 33.04 7.59
N GLN A 129 9.79 32.34 8.72
CA GLN A 129 10.96 31.62 9.24
C GLN A 129 11.54 30.59 8.25
N GLU A 130 10.70 29.91 7.46
CA GLU A 130 11.18 28.91 6.48
C GLU A 130 11.84 29.56 5.26
N TYR A 131 11.58 30.85 5.04
CA TYR A 131 12.07 31.62 3.90
C TYR A 131 13.18 32.61 4.29
N VAL A 132 13.61 32.61 5.55
CA VAL A 132 14.81 33.34 5.97
C VAL A 132 16.03 32.53 5.56
N LYS A 133 16.66 32.91 4.45
CA LYS A 133 18.03 32.45 4.19
C LYS A 133 18.90 32.86 5.39
N PRO A 134 19.73 31.97 5.95
CA PRO A 134 20.67 32.38 6.98
C PRO A 134 21.62 33.41 6.37
N ALA A 135 21.36 34.68 6.66
CA ALA A 135 22.32 35.73 6.40
C ALA A 135 23.54 35.36 7.23
N SER A 136 24.71 35.29 6.60
CA SER A 136 25.99 35.11 7.26
C SER A 136 26.08 35.98 8.52
N GLY A 137 25.89 35.38 9.70
CA GLY A 137 26.22 35.90 11.04
C GLY A 137 25.62 37.23 11.52
N TYR A 138 24.93 38.03 10.69
CA TYR A 138 24.50 39.39 11.04
C TYR A 138 22.98 39.55 11.01
N VAL A 139 22.45 40.14 12.09
CA VAL A 139 21.02 40.49 12.22
C VAL A 139 20.70 41.63 11.25
N ASP A 140 19.79 41.39 10.31
CA ASP A 140 19.35 42.39 9.33
C ASP A 140 18.25 43.29 9.91
N PHE A 141 18.69 44.36 10.59
CA PHE A 141 17.81 45.38 11.18
C PHE A 141 16.95 46.12 10.14
N MET A 142 17.31 46.10 8.85
CA MET A 142 16.52 46.72 7.79
C MET A 142 15.25 45.91 7.48
N LYS A 143 15.31 44.57 7.62
CA LYS A 143 14.14 43.69 7.49
C LYS A 143 13.20 43.86 8.68
N ILE A 144 13.75 43.85 9.90
CA ILE A 144 13.00 44.11 11.15
C ILE A 144 12.29 45.47 11.09
N PHE A 145 12.97 46.51 10.60
CA PHE A 145 12.39 47.84 10.47
C PHE A 145 11.29 47.91 9.39
N LYS A 146 11.43 47.19 8.27
CA LYS A 146 10.37 47.08 7.24
C LYS A 146 9.14 46.33 7.76
N ASP A 147 9.35 45.26 8.51
CA ASP A 147 8.27 44.48 9.13
C ASP A 147 7.54 45.33 10.19
N ALA A 148 8.28 46.06 11.03
CA ALA A 148 7.68 47.02 11.99
C ALA A 148 6.91 48.15 11.28
N LYS A 149 7.40 48.64 10.13
CA LYS A 149 6.72 49.67 9.34
C LYS A 149 5.37 49.19 8.75
N LYS A 150 5.19 47.88 8.51
CA LYS A 150 3.89 47.29 8.11
C LYS A 150 2.81 47.49 9.18
N TYR A 151 3.19 47.53 10.46
CA TYR A 151 2.29 47.76 11.59
C TYR A 151 2.05 49.25 11.89
N LEU A 152 2.91 50.16 11.43
CA LEU A 152 2.77 51.61 11.64
C LEU A 152 2.08 52.35 10.47
N GLY A 153 1.88 51.72 9.31
CA GLY A 153 1.32 52.34 8.11
C GLY A 153 -0.17 52.04 7.89
N LYS A 154 -1.01 53.09 7.94
CA LYS A 154 -2.47 53.10 7.70
C LYS A 154 -2.95 52.11 6.61
N ASN A 155 -3.91 51.28 7.00
CA ASN A 155 -4.92 50.55 6.21
C ASN A 155 -4.73 50.55 4.69
N LYS A 156 -3.85 49.70 4.17
CA LYS A 156 -3.99 49.23 2.79
C LYS A 156 -5.04 48.13 2.78
N LYS A 157 -6.03 48.24 1.88
CA LYS A 157 -7.07 47.24 1.62
C LYS A 157 -6.47 45.84 1.75
N THR A 158 -6.82 45.14 2.81
CA THR A 158 -6.59 43.73 2.98
C THR A 158 -7.28 43.06 1.80
N ILE A 159 -6.50 42.53 0.87
CA ILE A 159 -7.00 41.51 -0.04
C ILE A 159 -7.40 40.38 0.90
N THR A 160 -8.70 40.12 1.05
CA THR A 160 -9.18 38.97 1.80
C THR A 160 -8.74 37.74 1.02
N ILE A 161 -7.59 37.18 1.38
CA ILE A 161 -7.11 35.92 0.83
C ILE A 161 -7.95 34.87 1.54
N GLU A 162 -8.86 34.23 0.81
CA GLU A 162 -9.59 33.07 1.35
C GLU A 162 -8.55 32.01 1.73
N LYS A 163 -8.57 31.63 3.02
CA LYS A 163 -7.72 30.61 3.62
C LYS A 163 -7.73 29.38 2.69
N PRO A 164 -6.57 28.86 2.25
CA PRO A 164 -6.55 27.56 1.58
C PRO A 164 -7.20 26.54 2.52
N GLU A 165 -8.30 25.95 2.06
CA GLU A 165 -9.00 24.95 2.83
C GLU A 165 -8.14 23.69 2.82
N TYR A 166 -7.58 23.36 3.99
CA TYR A 166 -6.83 22.13 4.18
C TYR A 166 -7.79 21.02 4.57
N LEU A 167 -7.38 19.82 4.20
CA LEU A 167 -8.03 18.58 4.56
C LEU A 167 -8.11 18.39 6.08
N SER A 168 -9.30 18.04 6.56
CA SER A 168 -9.51 17.52 7.93
C SER A 168 -9.17 16.03 8.01
N PHE A 169 -8.89 15.55 9.23
CA PHE A 169 -8.61 14.14 9.51
C PHE A 169 -9.67 13.19 8.93
N GLU A 170 -10.94 13.58 9.01
CA GLU A 170 -12.08 12.78 8.57
C GLU A 170 -12.17 12.72 7.04
N GLU A 171 -11.81 13.80 6.35
CA GLU A 171 -11.74 13.84 4.89
C GLU A 171 -10.54 13.04 4.34
N ILE A 172 -9.38 13.08 5.01
CA ILE A 172 -8.20 12.26 4.64
C ILE A 172 -8.54 10.78 4.81
N ASN A 173 -9.08 10.40 5.96
CA ASN A 173 -9.48 9.01 6.21
C ASN A 173 -10.56 8.55 5.23
N LYS A 174 -11.54 9.40 4.91
CA LYS A 174 -12.57 9.03 3.95
C LYS A 174 -12.00 8.74 2.58
N VAL A 175 -11.04 9.52 2.09
CA VAL A 175 -10.41 9.25 0.77
C VAL A 175 -9.54 8.00 0.80
N LEU A 176 -8.80 7.79 1.88
CA LEU A 176 -7.98 6.58 2.04
C LEU A 176 -8.79 5.30 2.20
N LEU A 177 -9.98 5.39 2.81
CA LEU A 177 -10.86 4.25 3.08
C LEU A 177 -11.89 4.00 1.97
N LYS A 178 -12.17 4.98 1.09
CA LYS A 178 -13.15 4.84 -0.01
C LYS A 178 -12.68 3.85 -1.10
N GLN A 179 -11.38 3.54 -1.17
CA GLN A 179 -10.82 2.55 -2.09
C GLN A 179 -10.59 1.15 -1.47
N ASN A 180 -11.14 0.88 -0.28
CA ASN A 180 -11.05 -0.40 0.44
C ASN A 180 -11.77 -1.60 -0.24
N ASN A 181 -12.09 -1.50 -1.54
CA ASN A 181 -12.57 -2.63 -2.36
C ASN A 181 -11.46 -3.21 -3.27
N GLN A 182 -10.25 -2.65 -3.27
CA GLN A 182 -9.06 -3.21 -3.90
C GLN A 182 -8.13 -3.67 -2.77
N GLU A 183 -7.70 -4.93 -2.79
CA GLU A 183 -7.21 -5.71 -1.63
C GLU A 183 -5.88 -5.25 -1.01
N GLU A 184 -5.26 -4.16 -1.48
CA GLU A 184 -4.05 -3.58 -0.88
C GLU A 184 -4.39 -2.28 -0.15
N ARG A 185 -4.13 -2.21 1.16
CA ARG A 185 -4.34 -0.99 1.92
C ARG A 185 -3.29 0.02 1.46
N ILE A 186 -3.68 1.28 1.28
CA ILE A 186 -2.75 2.38 0.95
C ILE A 186 -1.57 2.44 1.94
N VAL A 187 -1.79 1.96 3.17
CA VAL A 187 -0.78 1.77 4.22
C VAL A 187 0.37 0.85 3.78
N ASP A 188 0.07 -0.20 3.02
CA ASP A 188 1.03 -1.17 2.49
C ASP A 188 1.84 -0.57 1.34
N ILE A 189 1.20 0.23 0.48
CA ILE A 189 1.82 0.94 -0.65
C ILE A 189 2.79 2.03 -0.16
N ILE A 190 2.41 2.72 0.91
CA ILE A 190 3.17 3.84 1.47
C ILE A 190 4.23 3.33 2.49
N GLU A 191 4.28 2.02 2.74
CA GLU A 191 5.20 1.34 3.67
C GLU A 191 5.20 1.97 5.08
N ILE A 192 4.03 2.37 5.59
CA ILE A 192 3.86 2.90 6.94
C ILE A 192 3.30 1.80 7.82
N SER A 193 3.83 1.61 9.03
CA SER A 193 3.31 0.57 9.92
C SER A 193 1.88 0.92 10.39
N GLU A 194 1.05 -0.09 10.65
CA GLU A 194 -0.31 0.14 11.17
C GLU A 194 -0.31 0.98 12.46
N GLU A 195 0.70 0.81 13.31
CA GLU A 195 0.86 1.53 14.57
C GLU A 195 1.14 3.03 14.36
N SER A 196 1.80 3.39 13.24
CA SER A 196 2.15 4.78 12.91
C SER A 196 1.17 5.44 11.95
N TYR A 197 0.17 4.70 11.46
CA TYR A 197 -0.84 5.19 10.52
C TYR A 197 -1.50 6.49 11.00
N TYR A 198 -2.03 6.50 12.22
CA TYR A 198 -2.72 7.69 12.76
C TYR A 198 -1.78 8.89 12.89
N LEU A 199 -0.53 8.67 13.32
CA LEU A 199 0.48 9.72 13.43
C LEU A 199 0.86 10.28 12.07
N PHE A 200 0.91 9.44 11.05
CA PHE A 200 1.13 9.85 9.68
C PHE A 200 -0.04 10.66 9.11
N ILE A 201 -1.29 10.26 9.40
CA ILE A 201 -2.45 11.05 9.01
C ILE A 201 -2.40 12.43 9.66
N ASP A 202 -2.06 12.50 10.94
CA ASP A 202 -1.86 13.77 11.65
C ASP A 202 -0.75 14.61 11.03
N PHE A 203 0.36 14.00 10.60
CA PHE A 203 1.45 14.67 9.89
C PHE A 203 1.02 15.23 8.52
N CYS A 204 0.08 14.58 7.84
CA CYS A 204 -0.45 15.02 6.55
C CYS A 204 -1.41 16.22 6.66
N ILE A 205 -1.98 16.45 7.85
CA ILE A 205 -2.88 17.58 8.09
C ILE A 205 -2.14 18.89 7.79
N GLY A 206 -2.74 19.75 6.97
CA GLY A 206 -2.15 21.03 6.58
C GLY A 206 -1.09 20.95 5.48
N LYS A 207 -0.70 19.74 5.05
CA LYS A 207 0.26 19.54 3.94
C LYS A 207 -0.41 19.12 2.63
N ILE A 208 -1.64 18.62 2.69
CA ILE A 208 -2.43 18.22 1.52
C ILE A 208 -3.50 19.27 1.24
N GLU A 209 -3.53 19.78 0.00
CA GLU A 209 -4.54 20.74 -0.42
C GLU A 209 -5.86 20.04 -0.77
N LYS A 210 -7.00 20.61 -0.38
CA LYS A 210 -8.33 20.01 -0.57
C LYS A 210 -8.69 19.69 -2.03
N HIS A 211 -8.15 20.43 -2.99
CA HIS A 211 -8.38 20.17 -4.42
C HIS A 211 -7.79 18.83 -4.91
N LEU A 212 -6.87 18.22 -4.16
CA LEU A 212 -6.30 16.92 -4.49
C LEU A 212 -7.25 15.75 -4.16
N LEU A 213 -8.39 16.02 -3.50
CA LEU A 213 -9.40 15.00 -3.18
C LEU A 213 -10.32 14.65 -4.35
N ASP A 214 -10.31 15.46 -5.42
CA ASP A 214 -11.08 15.13 -6.60
C ASP A 214 -10.55 13.83 -7.20
N ASP A 215 -11.44 12.90 -7.59
CA ASP A 215 -11.05 11.59 -8.14
C ASP A 215 -10.05 11.72 -9.32
N LYS A 216 -10.14 12.82 -10.09
CA LYS A 216 -9.24 13.15 -11.21
C LYS A 216 -7.80 13.45 -10.79
N ASN A 217 -7.59 13.86 -9.54
CA ASN A 217 -6.31 14.23 -8.97
C ASN A 217 -5.75 13.11 -8.06
N TYR A 218 -6.38 11.94 -8.03
CA TYR A 218 -6.02 10.85 -7.12
C TYR A 218 -4.54 10.43 -7.25
N PHE A 219 -4.01 10.35 -8.47
CA PHE A 219 -2.59 10.07 -8.70
C PHE A 219 -1.67 11.13 -8.06
N LEU A 220 -2.03 12.41 -8.18
CA LEU A 220 -1.29 13.52 -7.57
C LEU A 220 -1.36 13.48 -6.04
N LEU A 221 -2.51 13.06 -5.49
CA LEU A 221 -2.66 12.81 -4.06
C LEU A 221 -1.73 11.70 -3.60
N LEU A 222 -1.70 10.55 -4.30
CA LEU A 222 -0.83 9.43 -3.96
C LEU A 222 0.66 9.80 -4.03
N ASP A 223 1.11 10.48 -5.09
CA ASP A 223 2.49 10.93 -5.21
C ASP A 223 2.88 11.87 -4.05
N LYS A 224 2.00 12.83 -3.71
CA LYS A 224 2.22 13.72 -2.57
C LYS A 224 2.31 12.95 -1.26
N MET A 225 1.42 11.99 -1.03
CA MET A 225 1.42 11.17 0.17
C MET A 225 2.66 10.27 0.27
N PHE A 226 3.14 9.73 -0.85
CA PHE A 226 4.38 8.94 -0.88
C PHE A 226 5.61 9.77 -0.51
N ASN A 227 5.67 11.01 -1.00
CA ASN A 227 6.73 11.94 -0.62
C ASN A 227 6.64 12.33 0.87
N LEU A 228 5.44 12.60 1.38
CA LEU A 228 5.23 12.87 2.81
C LEU A 228 5.61 11.68 3.69
N ALA A 229 5.38 10.46 3.24
CA ALA A 229 5.76 9.26 3.98
C ALA A 229 7.26 9.08 4.07
N LYS A 230 8.00 9.42 3.00
CA LYS A 230 9.47 9.46 3.03
C LYS A 230 10.00 10.52 3.99
N GLU A 231 9.33 11.66 4.11
CA GLU A 231 9.70 12.71 5.08
C GLU A 231 9.36 12.33 6.52
N PHE A 232 8.36 11.47 6.72
CA PHE A 232 7.90 11.04 8.04
C PHE A 232 8.78 9.93 8.65
N LYS A 233 9.41 9.11 7.81
CA LYS A 233 10.37 8.05 8.20
C LYS A 233 11.73 8.63 8.59
#